data_AF-A0A2E7LG98-F1
#
_entry.id   AF-A0A2E7LG98-F1
#
_cell.length_a   1.000
_cell.length_b   1.000
_cell.length_c   1.000
_cell.angle_alpha   90.00
_cell.angle_beta   90.00
_cell.angle_gamma   90.00
#
_symmetry.space_group_name_H-M   'P 1'
#
loop_
_entity.id
_entity.type
_entity.pdbx_description
1 polymer ?
#
loop_
_entity_poly.entity_id
_entity_poly.type
_entity_poly.pdbx_seq_one_letter_code
_entity_poly.pdbx_strand_id
1 'polypeptide(L)'
;MKQGLIFPALFVVASSVALPTSAKADDAEDFFRFFSWFQASWKGEVEESGKKQTVSGKCSDSGGRCNIYVGTGETSVWGYDPREKMWTGVGHLENGSRFLRKCHKPKTGKEIKAGVKISMTGTTWHTDGTIEYETTTFTCLDANTGRWHTKRKDQDGKALPPITMIAKKVKP
;
A
#
# COMPACT_ATOMS: atom_id res chain seq x y z
N MET A 1 -37.41 58.40 -34.51
CA MET A 1 -37.12 58.02 -33.11
C MET A 1 -37.95 56.81 -32.73
N LYS A 2 -37.33 55.63 -32.65
CA LYS A 2 -37.45 54.65 -31.56
C LYS A 2 -36.55 53.46 -31.90
N GLN A 3 -35.49 53.33 -31.12
CA GLN A 3 -34.51 52.26 -31.15
C GLN A 3 -35.17 50.96 -30.67
N GLY A 4 -34.90 49.86 -31.37
CA GLY A 4 -35.19 48.51 -30.89
C GLY A 4 -33.87 47.76 -30.74
N LEU A 5 -33.36 47.68 -29.52
CA LEU A 5 -32.19 46.89 -29.15
C LEU A 5 -32.45 45.40 -29.44
N ILE A 6 -31.56 44.79 -30.22
CA ILE A 6 -31.44 43.33 -30.33
C ILE A 6 -30.55 42.87 -29.16
N PHE A 7 -31.14 42.17 -28.19
CA PHE A 7 -30.39 41.49 -27.13
C PHE A 7 -29.80 40.19 -27.69
N PRO A 8 -28.47 39.95 -27.61
CA PRO A 8 -27.92 38.63 -27.85
C PRO A 8 -28.14 37.78 -26.59
N ALA A 9 -28.79 36.63 -26.77
CA ALA A 9 -28.92 35.61 -25.73
C ALA A 9 -27.53 35.03 -25.43
N LEU A 10 -26.98 35.39 -24.27
CA LEU A 10 -25.77 34.79 -23.73
C LEU A 10 -26.12 33.39 -23.21
N PHE A 11 -25.75 32.34 -23.95
CA PHE A 11 -25.77 30.97 -23.44
C PHE A 11 -24.65 30.81 -22.41
N VAL A 12 -25.00 30.87 -21.12
CA VAL A 12 -24.10 30.41 -20.05
C VAL A 12 -24.12 28.89 -20.08
N VAL A 13 -23.10 28.29 -20.70
CA VAL A 13 -22.82 26.86 -20.53
C VAL A 13 -22.30 26.69 -19.12
N ALA A 14 -23.19 26.27 -18.21
CA ALA A 14 -22.80 25.81 -16.89
C ALA A 14 -21.99 24.51 -17.07
N SER A 15 -20.67 24.63 -17.17
CA SER A 15 -19.77 23.50 -16.97
C SER A 15 -19.97 22.98 -15.56
N SER A 16 -20.77 21.93 -15.42
CA SER A 16 -20.87 21.16 -14.20
C SER A 16 -19.50 20.58 -13.88
N VAL A 17 -18.76 21.27 -13.03
CA VAL A 17 -17.56 20.74 -12.37
C VAL A 17 -18.02 19.51 -11.60
N ALA A 18 -17.75 18.32 -12.15
CA ALA A 18 -17.94 17.08 -11.42
C ALA A 18 -17.02 17.14 -10.20
N LEU A 19 -17.61 17.43 -9.03
CA LEU A 19 -16.91 17.31 -7.77
C LEU A 19 -16.40 15.86 -7.66
N PRO A 20 -15.15 15.63 -7.26
CA PRO A 20 -14.65 14.29 -7.05
C PRO A 20 -15.55 13.60 -6.04
N THR A 21 -16.14 12.47 -6.45
CA THR A 21 -16.94 11.60 -5.60
C THR A 21 -16.19 11.37 -4.30
N SER A 22 -16.72 11.91 -3.20
CA SER A 22 -16.17 11.71 -1.86
C SER A 22 -16.01 10.21 -1.62
N ALA A 23 -14.83 9.77 -1.22
CA ALA A 23 -14.63 8.40 -0.82
C ALA A 23 -15.59 8.09 0.35
N LYS A 24 -16.36 7.02 0.22
CA LYS A 24 -17.30 6.64 1.27
C LYS A 24 -16.51 6.22 2.50
N ALA A 25 -16.89 6.71 3.67
CA ALA A 25 -16.26 6.32 4.94
C ALA A 25 -16.22 4.80 5.14
N ASP A 26 -17.21 4.09 4.56
CA ASP A 26 -17.32 2.64 4.53
C ASP A 26 -16.11 1.96 3.86
N ASP A 27 -15.58 2.54 2.77
CA ASP A 27 -14.43 1.96 2.06
C ASP A 27 -13.18 2.01 2.96
N ALA A 28 -12.92 3.16 3.60
CA ALA A 28 -11.78 3.30 4.49
C ALA A 28 -11.86 2.33 5.68
N GLU A 29 -13.06 2.14 6.24
CA GLU A 29 -13.28 1.19 7.33
C GLU A 29 -13.09 -0.26 6.90
N ASP A 30 -13.63 -0.64 5.75
CA ASP A 30 -13.54 -1.98 5.19
C ASP A 30 -12.10 -2.35 4.83
N PHE A 31 -11.31 -1.37 4.41
CA PHE A 31 -9.88 -1.57 4.19
C PHE A 31 -9.14 -1.72 5.53
N PHE A 32 -9.38 -0.82 6.49
CA PHE A 32 -8.74 -0.91 7.80
C PHE A 32 -9.03 -2.24 8.50
N ARG A 33 -10.30 -2.67 8.54
CA ARG A 33 -10.71 -3.96 9.12
C ARG A 33 -10.08 -5.15 8.41
N PHE A 34 -9.91 -5.08 7.08
CA PHE A 34 -9.27 -6.15 6.32
C PHE A 34 -7.76 -6.23 6.61
N PHE A 35 -7.07 -5.08 6.66
CA PHE A 35 -5.63 -4.99 6.88
C PHE A 35 -5.22 -5.02 8.37
N SER A 36 -6.17 -5.02 9.30
CA SER A 36 -5.89 -5.18 10.74
C SER A 36 -5.32 -6.56 11.09
N TRP A 37 -5.47 -7.56 10.22
CA TRP A 37 -4.82 -8.87 10.41
C TRP A 37 -3.30 -8.77 10.55
N PHE A 38 -2.70 -7.74 9.93
CA PHE A 38 -1.27 -7.47 10.05
C PHE A 38 -0.88 -6.88 11.40
N GLN A 39 -1.81 -6.35 12.20
CA GLN A 39 -1.54 -5.79 13.53
C GLN A 39 -1.13 -6.89 14.50
N ALA A 40 0.17 -7.08 14.66
CA ALA A 40 0.80 -8.04 15.55
C ALA A 40 2.30 -7.72 15.66
N SER A 41 2.96 -8.37 16.60
CA SER A 41 4.41 -8.56 16.54
C SER A 41 4.74 -9.71 15.59
N TRP A 42 5.76 -9.55 14.79
CA TRP A 42 6.18 -10.49 13.74
C TRP A 42 7.65 -10.84 13.90
N LYS A 43 7.97 -12.10 13.59
CA LYS A 43 9.33 -12.57 13.39
C LYS A 43 9.38 -13.41 12.12
N GLY A 44 10.36 -13.16 11.26
CA GLY A 44 10.46 -13.84 9.98
C GLY A 44 11.90 -14.09 9.55
N GLU A 45 12.02 -14.89 8.51
CA GLU A 45 13.25 -15.11 7.77
C GLU A 45 13.07 -14.52 6.37
N VAL A 46 14.00 -13.68 5.96
CA VAL A 46 14.10 -13.12 4.62
C VAL A 46 15.26 -13.80 3.91
N GLU A 47 15.01 -14.27 2.70
CA GLU A 47 16.00 -14.85 1.80
C GLU A 47 16.14 -13.98 0.55
N GLU A 48 17.38 -13.60 0.26
CA GLU A 48 17.76 -12.88 -0.96
C GLU A 48 19.09 -13.44 -1.47
N SER A 49 19.12 -13.88 -2.73
CA SER A 49 20.32 -14.47 -3.35
C SER A 49 20.96 -15.60 -2.53
N GLY A 50 20.13 -16.44 -1.89
CA GLY A 50 20.56 -17.54 -1.02
C GLY A 50 21.07 -17.13 0.37
N LYS A 51 21.14 -15.83 0.67
CA LYS A 51 21.47 -15.32 2.01
C LYS A 51 20.20 -15.17 2.83
N LYS A 52 20.23 -15.71 4.05
CA LYS A 52 19.11 -15.67 5.00
C LYS A 52 19.40 -14.70 6.13
N GLN A 53 18.40 -13.92 6.49
CA GLN A 53 18.44 -13.02 7.63
C GLN A 53 17.16 -13.11 8.44
N THR A 54 17.29 -13.03 9.75
CA THR A 54 16.13 -12.92 10.65
C THR A 54 15.72 -11.46 10.76
N VAL A 55 14.43 -11.21 10.61
CA VAL A 55 13.83 -9.88 10.79
C VAL A 55 12.71 -9.96 11.82
N SER A 56 12.46 -8.85 12.51
CA SER A 56 11.30 -8.70 13.38
C SER A 56 10.68 -7.33 13.22
N GLY A 57 9.43 -7.20 13.63
CA GLY A 57 8.75 -5.92 13.62
C GLY A 57 7.40 -5.98 14.31
N LYS A 58 6.82 -4.82 14.53
CA LYS A 58 5.50 -4.68 15.14
C LYS A 58 4.67 -3.78 14.26
N CYS A 59 3.49 -4.27 13.91
CA CYS A 59 2.44 -3.50 13.28
C CYS A 59 1.37 -3.21 14.34
N SER A 60 1.01 -1.95 14.52
CA SER A 60 0.02 -1.51 15.48
C SER A 60 -0.95 -0.53 14.84
N ASP A 61 -2.17 -0.47 15.38
CA ASP A 61 -3.10 0.61 15.05
C ASP A 61 -2.51 1.97 15.46
N SER A 62 -2.90 3.00 14.72
CA SER A 62 -2.69 4.40 15.04
C SER A 62 -4.03 5.12 14.92
N GLY A 63 -4.30 6.02 15.86
CA GLY A 63 -5.54 6.81 15.83
C GLY A 63 -5.76 7.39 14.42
N GLY A 64 -6.93 7.10 13.83
CA GLY A 64 -7.22 7.46 12.44
C GLY A 64 -7.41 6.28 11.47
N ARG A 65 -7.47 5.03 11.95
CA ARG A 65 -7.68 3.82 11.13
C ARG A 65 -6.50 3.54 10.18
N CYS A 66 -5.29 3.72 10.70
CA CYS A 66 -4.04 3.47 10.00
C CYS A 66 -3.19 2.46 10.77
N ASN A 67 -2.36 1.69 10.08
CA ASN A 67 -1.36 0.83 10.71
C ASN A 67 0.00 1.52 10.71
N ILE A 68 0.70 1.54 11.85
CA ILE A 68 2.12 1.88 11.95
C ILE A 68 2.90 0.57 12.04
N TYR A 69 3.92 0.43 11.20
CA TYR A 69 4.89 -0.66 11.29
C TYR A 69 6.26 -0.12 11.67
N VAL A 70 6.89 -0.76 12.67
CA VAL A 70 8.27 -0.51 13.07
C VAL A 70 8.98 -1.85 13.16
N GLY A 71 10.06 -2.03 12.41
CA GLY A 71 10.80 -3.30 12.39
C GLY A 71 12.25 -3.15 12.00
N THR A 72 12.93 -4.29 11.86
CA THR A 72 14.31 -4.38 11.39
C THR A 72 14.42 -3.71 10.02
N GLY A 73 15.18 -2.63 9.95
CA GLY A 73 15.47 -1.96 8.69
C GLY A 73 14.36 -1.06 8.15
N GLU A 74 13.22 -0.88 8.83
CA GLU A 74 12.07 -0.12 8.31
C GLU A 74 11.21 0.54 9.40
N THR A 75 10.67 1.72 9.07
CA THR A 75 9.49 2.29 9.73
C THR A 75 8.51 2.85 8.69
N SER A 76 7.22 2.53 8.83
CA SER A 76 6.19 2.91 7.86
C SER A 76 4.80 3.11 8.44
N VAL A 77 3.98 3.87 7.70
CA VAL A 77 2.57 4.11 8.00
C VAL A 77 1.74 3.64 6.81
N TRP A 78 0.64 2.96 7.10
CA TRP A 78 -0.26 2.39 6.11
C TRP A 78 -1.70 2.82 6.36
N GLY A 79 -2.41 3.23 5.32
CA GLY A 79 -3.77 3.74 5.41
C GLY A 79 -4.52 3.62 4.09
N TYR A 80 -5.82 3.90 4.13
CA TYR A 80 -6.63 3.97 2.92
C TYR A 80 -6.36 5.27 2.17
N ASP A 81 -5.95 5.16 0.92
CA ASP A 81 -5.83 6.27 -0.02
C ASP A 81 -7.17 6.45 -0.77
N PRO A 82 -7.95 7.52 -0.49
CA PRO A 82 -9.26 7.73 -1.11
C PRO A 82 -9.18 8.10 -2.59
N ARG A 83 -8.03 8.62 -3.06
CA ARG A 83 -7.83 8.97 -4.47
C ARG A 83 -7.63 7.72 -5.30
N GLU A 84 -6.75 6.84 -4.83
CA GLU A 84 -6.39 5.60 -5.52
C GLU A 84 -7.34 4.43 -5.19
N LYS A 85 -8.15 4.58 -4.13
CA LYS A 85 -9.06 3.56 -3.58
C LYS A 85 -8.31 2.27 -3.19
N MET A 86 -7.16 2.44 -2.54
CA MET A 86 -6.25 1.35 -2.19
C MET A 86 -5.70 1.52 -0.77
N TRP A 87 -5.19 0.42 -0.19
CA TRP A 87 -4.36 0.53 1.01
C TRP A 87 -2.95 0.90 0.59
N THR A 88 -2.43 2.02 1.08
CA THR A 88 -1.12 2.56 0.69
C THR A 88 -0.23 2.66 1.91
N GLY A 89 1.02 2.24 1.75
CA GLY A 89 2.08 2.35 2.74
C GLY A 89 3.16 3.34 2.30
N VAL A 90 3.64 4.16 3.21
CA VAL A 90 4.81 5.02 3.02
C VAL A 90 5.77 4.84 4.18
N GLY A 91 7.07 4.83 3.91
CA GLY A 91 8.06 4.59 4.95
C GLY A 91 9.48 4.90 4.55
N HIS A 92 10.37 4.68 5.50
CA HIS A 92 11.81 4.82 5.35
C HIS A 92 12.50 3.51 5.74
N LEU A 93 13.58 3.23 5.03
CA LEU A 93 14.50 2.15 5.32
C LEU A 93 15.69 2.68 6.14
N GLU A 94 16.38 1.80 6.85
CA GLU A 94 17.53 2.17 7.71
C GLU A 94 18.66 2.88 6.95
N ASN A 95 18.83 2.57 5.66
CA ASN A 95 19.81 3.25 4.80
C ASN A 95 19.37 4.64 4.32
N GLY A 96 18.25 5.17 4.83
CA GLY A 96 17.69 6.47 4.47
C GLY A 96 16.84 6.47 3.19
N SER A 97 16.75 5.34 2.48
CA SER A 97 15.84 5.22 1.33
C SER A 97 14.40 5.38 1.79
N ARG A 98 13.55 5.94 0.93
CA ARG A 98 12.11 6.03 1.18
C ARG A 98 11.35 5.14 0.22
N PHE A 99 10.15 4.75 0.59
CA PHE A 99 9.33 3.92 -0.28
C PHE A 99 7.85 4.30 -0.24
N LEU A 100 7.16 3.89 -1.30
CA LEU A 100 5.71 3.86 -1.39
C LEU A 100 5.27 2.46 -1.84
N ARG A 101 4.24 1.91 -1.22
CA ARG A 101 3.64 0.61 -1.54
C ARG A 101 2.14 0.76 -1.68
N LYS A 102 1.53 0.05 -2.64
CA LYS A 102 0.08 0.00 -2.84
C LYS A 102 -0.39 -1.45 -2.77
N CYS A 103 -1.36 -1.75 -1.93
CA CYS A 103 -1.96 -3.08 -1.81
C CYS A 103 -3.30 -3.15 -2.53
N HIS A 104 -3.43 -4.15 -3.39
CA HIS A 104 -4.66 -4.48 -4.07
C HIS A 104 -5.45 -5.44 -3.19
N LYS A 105 -6.45 -4.90 -2.47
CA LYS A 105 -7.41 -5.74 -1.74
C LYS A 105 -8.09 -6.69 -2.74
N PRO A 106 -8.12 -8.01 -2.47
CA PRO A 106 -8.83 -8.95 -3.32
C PRO A 106 -10.31 -8.55 -3.46
N LYS A 107 -10.88 -8.71 -4.66
CA LYS A 107 -12.31 -8.41 -4.90
C LYS A 107 -13.25 -9.28 -4.06
N THR A 108 -12.75 -10.43 -3.60
CA THR A 108 -13.48 -11.43 -2.83
C THR A 108 -12.81 -11.64 -1.49
N GLY A 109 -13.60 -11.64 -0.42
CA GLY A 109 -13.13 -11.88 0.95
C GLY A 109 -13.24 -10.63 1.81
N LYS A 110 -13.90 -10.78 2.96
CA LYS A 110 -14.04 -9.72 3.97
C LYS A 110 -12.89 -9.70 4.97
N GLU A 111 -12.06 -10.74 4.99
CA GLU A 111 -11.01 -10.96 5.97
C GLU A 111 -9.82 -11.71 5.34
N ILE A 112 -8.65 -11.59 5.96
CA ILE A 112 -7.45 -12.35 5.59
C ILE A 112 -7.47 -13.69 6.33
N LYS A 113 -7.55 -14.78 5.56
CA LYS A 113 -7.50 -16.17 6.02
C LYS A 113 -6.59 -17.01 5.14
N ALA A 114 -6.30 -18.24 5.56
CA ALA A 114 -5.44 -19.17 4.81
C ALA A 114 -5.86 -19.23 3.32
N GLY A 115 -4.88 -19.12 2.44
CA GLY A 115 -5.05 -19.11 0.99
C GLY A 115 -5.31 -17.73 0.36
N VAL A 116 -5.66 -16.70 1.16
CA VAL A 116 -5.81 -15.33 0.64
C VAL A 116 -4.47 -14.83 0.10
N LYS A 117 -4.51 -14.27 -1.10
CA LYS A 117 -3.36 -13.63 -1.74
C LYS A 117 -3.62 -12.15 -1.92
N ILE A 118 -2.63 -11.32 -1.62
CA ILE A 118 -2.69 -9.86 -1.81
C ILE A 118 -1.52 -9.50 -2.72
N SER A 119 -1.81 -8.75 -3.79
CA SER A 119 -0.78 -8.19 -4.65
C SER A 119 -0.44 -6.80 -4.16
N MET A 120 0.85 -6.48 -4.14
CA MET A 120 1.35 -5.16 -3.80
C MET A 120 2.31 -4.69 -4.90
N THR A 121 2.27 -3.41 -5.20
CA THR A 121 3.27 -2.75 -6.05
C THR A 121 4.04 -1.73 -5.24
N GLY A 122 5.29 -1.48 -5.63
CA GLY A 122 6.16 -0.59 -4.89
C GLY A 122 7.15 0.18 -5.70
N THR A 123 7.52 1.34 -5.17
CA THR A 123 8.65 2.15 -5.60
C THR A 123 9.52 2.49 -4.40
N THR A 124 10.82 2.26 -4.51
CA THR A 124 11.82 2.69 -3.53
C THR A 124 12.69 3.75 -4.18
N TRP A 125 12.88 4.87 -3.50
CA TRP A 125 13.83 5.91 -3.89
C TRP A 125 15.02 5.84 -2.95
N HIS A 126 16.18 5.54 -3.52
CA HIS A 126 17.43 5.42 -2.79
C HIS A 126 18.10 6.78 -2.58
N THR A 127 18.99 6.84 -1.60
CA THR A 127 19.72 8.06 -1.23
C THR A 127 20.77 8.46 -2.27
N ASP A 128 21.22 7.53 -3.10
CA ASP A 128 22.10 7.77 -4.25
C ASP A 128 21.35 8.26 -5.51
N GLY A 129 20.03 8.44 -5.42
CA GLY A 129 19.18 8.90 -6.52
C GLY A 129 18.62 7.79 -7.40
N THR A 130 19.02 6.53 -7.20
CA THR A 130 18.47 5.40 -7.97
C THR A 130 17.06 5.03 -7.51
N ILE A 131 16.31 4.38 -8.40
CA ILE A 131 14.93 3.94 -8.15
C ILE A 131 14.82 2.42 -8.35
N GLU A 132 14.13 1.75 -7.43
CA GLU A 132 13.75 0.35 -7.56
C GLU A 132 12.22 0.22 -7.63
N TYR A 133 11.75 -0.69 -8.49
CA TYR A 133 10.34 -1.05 -8.59
C TYR A 133 10.14 -2.50 -8.14
N GLU A 134 9.07 -2.74 -7.40
CA GLU A 134 8.74 -4.09 -6.95
C GLU A 134 7.28 -4.50 -7.18
N THR A 135 7.09 -5.81 -7.29
CA THR A 135 5.80 -6.45 -7.19
C THR A 135 5.90 -7.56 -6.16
N THR A 136 5.08 -7.45 -5.12
CA THR A 136 5.06 -8.39 -4.00
C THR A 136 3.75 -9.16 -4.00
N THR A 137 3.84 -10.48 -3.86
CA THR A 137 2.68 -11.34 -3.57
C THR A 137 2.75 -11.78 -2.13
N PHE A 138 1.82 -11.29 -1.31
CA PHE A 138 1.56 -11.85 0.00
C PHE A 138 0.61 -13.04 -0.13
N THR A 139 0.89 -14.12 0.60
CA THR A 139 0.01 -15.27 0.79
C THR A 139 -0.17 -15.51 2.29
N CYS A 140 -1.41 -15.49 2.77
CA CYS A 140 -1.73 -15.95 4.12
C CYS A 140 -1.68 -17.48 4.12
N LEU A 141 -0.74 -18.07 4.87
CA LEU A 141 -0.60 -19.53 4.96
C LEU A 141 -1.52 -20.10 6.03
N ASP A 142 -1.64 -19.40 7.15
CA ASP A 142 -2.52 -19.72 8.27
C ASP A 142 -2.82 -18.45 9.09
N ALA A 143 -3.51 -18.59 10.24
CA ALA A 143 -3.90 -17.44 11.08
C ALA A 143 -2.71 -16.57 11.57
N ASN A 144 -1.51 -17.16 11.64
CA ASN A 144 -0.32 -16.58 12.21
C ASN A 144 0.86 -16.49 11.23
N THR A 145 0.78 -17.12 10.06
CA THR A 145 1.90 -17.18 9.12
C THR A 145 1.58 -16.51 7.79
N GLY A 146 2.44 -15.59 7.38
CA GLY A 146 2.45 -14.97 6.06
C GLY A 146 3.67 -15.38 5.25
N ARG A 147 3.51 -15.42 3.93
CA ARG A 147 4.63 -15.51 2.99
C ARG A 147 4.58 -14.36 1.99
N TRP A 148 5.71 -13.70 1.79
CA TRP A 148 5.89 -12.67 0.79
C TRP A 148 6.88 -13.18 -0.25
N HIS A 149 6.55 -12.95 -1.52
CA HIS A 149 7.46 -13.17 -2.61
C HIS A 149 7.51 -11.91 -3.47
N THR A 150 8.69 -11.30 -3.55
CA THR A 150 8.90 -9.99 -4.13
C THR A 150 9.80 -10.11 -5.35
N LYS A 151 9.29 -9.67 -6.49
CA LYS A 151 10.05 -9.49 -7.73
C LYS A 151 10.42 -8.02 -7.88
N ARG A 152 11.65 -7.75 -8.29
CA ARG A 152 12.20 -6.39 -8.27
C ARG A 152 12.97 -6.11 -9.55
N LYS A 153 13.01 -4.84 -9.92
CA LYS A 153 13.77 -4.34 -11.06
C LYS A 153 14.28 -2.95 -10.75
N ASP A 154 15.42 -2.60 -11.32
CA ASP A 154 15.94 -1.23 -11.24
C ASP A 154 15.16 -0.27 -12.16
N GLN A 155 15.58 0.99 -12.15
CA GLN A 155 14.98 2.08 -12.91
C GLN A 155 15.02 1.87 -14.44
N ASP A 156 15.99 1.08 -14.92
CA ASP A 156 16.17 0.75 -16.34
C ASP A 156 15.42 -0.54 -16.73
N GLY A 157 14.76 -1.18 -15.76
CA GLY A 157 13.97 -2.38 -15.95
C GLY A 157 14.76 -3.69 -15.87
N LYS A 158 16.04 -3.65 -15.50
CA LYS A 158 16.84 -4.86 -15.28
C LYS A 158 16.34 -5.59 -14.04
N ALA A 159 16.16 -6.90 -14.18
CA ALA A 159 15.71 -7.74 -13.07
C ALA A 159 16.77 -7.77 -11.95
N LEU A 160 16.30 -7.62 -10.72
CA LEU A 160 17.08 -7.80 -9.50
C LEU A 160 16.74 -9.14 -8.84
N PRO A 161 17.60 -9.67 -7.97
CA PRO A 161 17.29 -10.90 -7.24
C PRO A 161 15.96 -10.79 -6.48
N PRO A 162 15.10 -11.82 -6.57
CA PRO A 162 13.85 -11.82 -5.84
C PRO A 162 14.12 -11.97 -4.34
N ILE A 163 13.18 -11.47 -3.55
CA ILE A 163 13.18 -11.63 -2.09
C ILE A 163 12.03 -12.56 -1.73
N THR A 164 12.28 -13.52 -0.84
CA THR A 164 11.23 -14.31 -0.22
C THR A 164 11.27 -14.13 1.29
N MET A 165 10.13 -13.89 1.90
CA MET A 165 10.00 -13.79 3.36
C MET A 165 8.91 -14.73 3.85
N ILE A 166 9.18 -15.43 4.95
CA ILE A 166 8.16 -16.11 5.74
C ILE A 166 8.18 -15.50 7.13
N ALA A 167 7.06 -14.96 7.58
CA ALA A 167 6.94 -14.33 8.90
C ALA A 167 5.79 -14.96 9.69
N LYS A 168 6.00 -15.07 11.00
CA LYS A 168 5.04 -15.61 11.96
C LYS A 168 4.70 -14.53 13.00
N LYS A 169 3.43 -14.46 13.39
CA LYS A 169 2.99 -13.69 14.56
C LYS A 169 3.68 -14.26 15.80
N VAL A 170 4.26 -13.37 16.58
CA VAL A 170 4.78 -13.69 17.91
C VAL A 170 3.61 -13.63 18.86
N LYS A 171 3.41 -14.70 19.65
CA LYS A 171 2.39 -14.69 20.70
C LYS A 171 2.70 -13.55 21.69
N PRO A 172 1.69 -12.83 22.19
CA PRO A 172 1.88 -11.85 23.25
C PRO A 172 2.60 -12.44 24.47
#